data_AF-A0A4Q1FFB8-F1
#
_entry.id   AF-A0A4Q1FFB8-F1
#
_cell.length_a   1.000
_cell.length_b   1.000
_cell.length_c   1.000
_cell.angle_alpha   90.00
_cell.angle_beta   90.00
_cell.angle_gamma   90.00
#
_symmetry.space_group_name_H-M   'P 1'
#
loop_
_entity.id
_entity.type
_entity.pdbx_description
1 polymer ?
#
loop_
_entity_poly.entity_id
_entity_poly.type
_entity_poly.pdbx_seq_one_letter_code
_entity_poly.pdbx_strand_id
1 'polypeptide(L)'
;MKTIKYKILGLCICLFMISNSSIAQKKKAAPAATSYTIEGNIRGLADGTTVQLVPGATHSSELPVAETTLKEGKFTFTGKLNEPRFFYIIFGKSKGNIPVMAENAKIKVTATGNVSKEEGEWISFKDEVVTGSKSHDYYKKEIAFRADLEKDYQAYHLGTEEISNAYSSARVAGNKKVMDSIANTPQWKKFESDEKAFFAKVEKSTGDLITKNKATWWGPFFMMIQYSYFTPDQKPIYEQFSAAAKKSYYGQVVDKDLNPKSLIGTSVANFGLKDKDGKAYNVKEIVAGKKYILIDFWASWCAPCRKEIPNLKTAYSEYSQKGFEILSISIDKDEKAWQKALGQENMQWHNLLDDDKVSKAFNVKTIPATYLVDGKGVIIGDNLRGTELEAKLKELLKS
;
A
#
# COMPACT_ATOMS: atom_id res chain seq x y z
N MET A 1 -19.12 -25.04 -12.00
CA MET A 1 -17.79 -25.05 -12.64
C MET A 1 -16.78 -24.48 -11.66
N LYS A 2 -15.66 -25.20 -11.46
CA LYS A 2 -14.58 -24.85 -10.53
C LYS A 2 -14.12 -23.41 -10.81
N THR A 3 -14.37 -22.53 -9.86
CA THR A 3 -13.91 -21.14 -9.85
C THR A 3 -12.40 -21.14 -9.99
N ILE A 4 -11.90 -20.54 -11.08
CA ILE A 4 -10.49 -20.22 -11.21
C ILE A 4 -10.21 -19.14 -10.17
N LYS A 5 -9.74 -19.56 -9.00
CA LYS A 5 -9.19 -18.71 -7.95
C LYS A 5 -7.83 -18.22 -8.44
N TYR A 6 -7.79 -17.22 -9.31
CA TYR A 6 -6.57 -16.41 -9.39
C TYR A 6 -6.52 -15.63 -8.08
N LYS A 7 -5.60 -16.04 -7.18
CA LYS A 7 -5.17 -15.19 -6.08
C LYS A 7 -4.76 -13.88 -6.72
N ILE A 8 -5.45 -12.78 -6.40
CA ILE A 8 -4.96 -11.45 -6.71
C ILE A 8 -3.69 -11.30 -5.86
N LEU A 9 -2.55 -11.74 -6.39
CA LEU A 9 -1.27 -11.32 -5.84
C LEU A 9 -1.25 -9.81 -6.06
N GLY A 10 -1.30 -9.05 -4.96
CA GLY A 10 -1.10 -7.61 -4.99
C GLY A 10 0.31 -7.30 -5.46
N LEU A 11 0.51 -7.32 -6.77
CA LEU A 11 1.78 -7.11 -7.44
C LEU A 11 1.66 -5.78 -8.18
N CYS A 12 2.09 -4.70 -7.56
CA CYS A 12 2.11 -3.37 -8.18
C CYS A 12 3.31 -3.27 -9.13
N ILE A 13 3.05 -3.28 -10.44
CA ILE A 13 4.00 -2.83 -11.45
C ILE A 13 3.87 -1.31 -11.57
N CYS A 14 4.70 -0.56 -10.85
CA CYS A 14 4.85 0.88 -11.10
C CYS A 14 5.77 1.09 -12.30
N LEU A 15 5.21 1.66 -13.37
CA LEU A 15 5.85 2.01 -14.63
C LEU A 15 6.68 3.30 -14.51
N PHE A 16 7.96 3.23 -14.88
CA PHE A 16 8.76 4.40 -15.21
C PHE A 16 9.72 4.09 -16.38
N MET A 17 9.67 4.92 -17.42
CA MET A 17 10.57 4.87 -18.58
C MET A 17 11.93 5.47 -18.25
N ILE A 18 13.04 4.85 -18.67
CA ILE A 18 14.36 5.48 -18.77
C ILE A 18 15.11 4.98 -20.01
N SER A 19 15.81 5.89 -20.70
CA SER A 19 16.75 5.68 -21.79
C SER A 19 18.21 5.49 -21.30
N ASN A 20 18.98 4.64 -21.98
CA ASN A 20 20.36 4.28 -21.61
C ASN A 20 21.41 5.09 -22.38
N SER A 21 22.55 5.40 -21.72
CA SER A 21 23.93 5.11 -22.18
C SER A 21 25.01 5.73 -21.28
N SER A 22 25.99 4.94 -20.82
CA SER A 22 27.45 5.22 -21.01
C SER A 22 28.36 4.22 -20.27
N ILE A 23 29.57 4.06 -20.84
CA ILE A 23 30.63 3.10 -20.49
C ILE A 23 31.51 3.63 -19.35
N ALA A 24 31.86 2.76 -18.40
CA ALA A 24 32.68 3.10 -17.23
C ALA A 24 34.19 2.85 -17.46
N GLN A 25 35.01 3.88 -17.21
CA GLN A 25 36.45 3.74 -16.97
C GLN A 25 36.73 3.53 -15.47
N LYS A 26 37.60 2.56 -15.14
CA LYS A 26 38.02 2.24 -13.77
C LYS A 26 38.90 3.36 -13.19
N LYS A 27 38.40 4.07 -12.18
CA LYS A 27 39.21 4.93 -11.27
C LYS A 27 39.31 4.30 -9.88
N LYS A 28 40.48 4.48 -9.27
CA LYS A 28 40.89 4.02 -7.94
C LYS A 28 39.87 4.48 -6.87
N ALA A 29 39.44 3.57 -5.99
CA ALA A 29 38.33 3.81 -5.06
C ALA A 29 38.67 4.90 -4.03
N ALA A 30 37.89 5.97 -4.03
CA ALA A 30 37.90 6.97 -2.97
C ALA A 30 37.42 6.36 -1.64
N PRO A 31 37.80 6.93 -0.48
CA PRO A 31 37.28 6.52 0.82
C PRO A 31 35.74 6.55 0.84
N ALA A 32 35.11 5.61 1.53
CA ALA A 32 33.66 5.59 1.68
C ALA A 32 33.21 6.87 2.41
N ALA A 33 32.24 7.59 1.84
CA ALA A 33 31.70 8.77 2.50
C ALA A 33 30.88 8.35 3.74
N THR A 34 30.91 9.21 4.77
CA THR A 34 30.26 8.96 6.07
C THR A 34 28.86 9.59 6.18
N SER A 35 28.44 10.31 5.15
CA SER A 35 27.16 11.01 5.02
C SER A 35 26.75 11.04 3.56
N TYR A 36 25.46 11.26 3.29
CA TYR A 36 24.96 11.55 1.95
C TYR A 36 24.71 13.04 1.77
N THR A 37 24.83 13.47 0.52
CA THR A 37 24.30 14.74 0.02
C THR A 37 23.52 14.42 -1.26
N ILE A 38 22.25 14.79 -1.34
CA ILE A 38 21.44 14.69 -2.56
C ILE A 38 21.28 16.11 -3.10
N GLU A 39 21.89 16.40 -4.25
CA GLU A 39 21.78 17.67 -4.96
C GLU A 39 20.82 17.51 -6.15
N GLY A 40 19.75 18.29 -6.16
CA GLY A 40 18.76 18.28 -7.23
C GLY A 40 18.89 19.46 -8.19
N ASN A 41 18.65 19.22 -9.48
CA ASN A 41 18.43 20.25 -10.49
C ASN A 41 17.21 19.85 -11.34
N ILE A 42 16.07 20.47 -11.02
CA ILE A 42 14.75 20.18 -11.56
C ILE A 42 14.28 21.35 -12.39
N ARG A 43 14.03 21.10 -13.68
CA ARG A 43 13.49 22.10 -14.61
C ARG A 43 11.97 22.01 -14.66
N GLY A 44 11.31 23.09 -15.07
CA GLY A 44 9.87 23.10 -15.35
C GLY A 44 8.96 23.21 -14.13
N LEU A 45 9.51 23.29 -12.92
CA LEU A 45 8.76 23.58 -11.70
C LEU A 45 9.08 24.99 -11.20
N ALA A 46 8.10 25.63 -10.55
CA ALA A 46 8.24 26.98 -10.03
C ALA A 46 9.13 27.03 -8.78
N ASP A 47 9.79 28.17 -8.58
CA ASP A 47 10.49 28.44 -7.33
C ASP A 47 9.51 28.46 -6.15
N GLY A 48 9.98 27.99 -5.00
CA GLY A 48 9.13 27.81 -3.81
C GLY A 48 8.37 26.49 -3.77
N THR A 49 8.36 25.68 -4.85
CA THR A 49 7.78 24.32 -4.82
C THR A 49 8.40 23.50 -3.69
N THR A 50 7.57 22.95 -2.80
CA THR A 50 8.01 22.08 -1.70
C THR A 50 8.67 20.82 -2.25
N VAL A 51 9.77 20.39 -1.61
CA VAL A 51 10.47 19.14 -1.90
C VAL A 51 10.62 18.37 -0.61
N GLN A 52 10.12 17.15 -0.57
CA GLN A 52 10.15 16.28 0.60
C GLN A 52 10.95 15.02 0.30
N LEU A 53 11.76 14.59 1.27
CA LEU A 53 12.45 13.30 1.23
C LEU A 53 11.68 12.31 2.10
N VAL A 54 10.99 11.36 1.47
CA VAL A 54 10.10 10.41 2.16
C VAL A 54 10.64 8.99 2.03
N PRO A 55 10.81 8.23 3.13
CA PRO A 55 11.20 6.82 3.05
C PRO A 55 10.22 6.02 2.18
N GLY A 56 10.75 5.18 1.30
CA GLY A 56 9.96 4.29 0.44
C GLY A 56 10.21 2.81 0.76
N ALA A 57 9.46 1.93 0.10
CA ALA A 57 9.54 0.48 0.26
C ALA A 57 9.25 0.00 1.71
N THR A 58 8.17 0.52 2.32
CA THR A 58 7.80 0.21 3.72
C THR A 58 6.36 -0.27 3.92
N HIS A 59 5.56 -0.41 2.83
CA HIS A 59 4.10 -0.65 2.88
C HIS A 59 3.35 0.25 3.88
N SER A 60 3.88 1.44 4.13
CA SER A 60 3.40 2.37 5.14
C SER A 60 3.41 3.78 4.57
N SER A 61 2.48 4.61 5.02
CA SER A 61 2.49 6.04 4.71
C SER A 61 3.49 6.75 5.62
N GLU A 62 4.72 6.83 5.16
CA GLU A 62 5.86 7.44 5.86
C GLU A 62 5.76 8.97 5.88
N LEU A 63 6.25 9.57 6.97
CA LEU A 63 6.44 11.00 7.05
C LEU A 63 7.77 11.41 6.39
N PRO A 64 7.88 12.64 5.85
CA PRO A 64 9.15 13.13 5.35
C PRO A 64 10.20 13.16 6.46
N VAL A 65 11.39 12.68 6.14
CA VAL A 65 12.57 12.78 7.04
C VAL A 65 13.34 14.08 6.82
N ALA A 66 13.06 14.79 5.72
CA ALA A 66 13.57 16.12 5.43
C ALA A 66 12.61 16.85 4.46
N GLU A 67 12.58 18.16 4.55
CA GLU A 67 11.81 19.04 3.67
C GLU A 67 12.62 20.29 3.33
N THR A 68 12.47 20.78 2.10
CA THR A 68 13.04 22.04 1.60
C THR A 68 12.13 22.60 0.50
N THR A 69 12.52 23.70 -0.13
CA THR A 69 11.88 24.23 -1.34
C THR A 69 12.85 24.32 -2.51
N LEU A 70 12.32 24.31 -3.74
CA LEU A 70 13.09 24.61 -4.94
C LEU A 70 13.46 26.10 -4.98
N LYS A 71 14.73 26.37 -5.30
CA LYS A 71 15.25 27.73 -5.59
C LYS A 71 16.11 27.68 -6.84
N GLU A 72 15.74 28.43 -7.86
CA GLU A 72 16.34 28.38 -9.19
C GLU A 72 16.43 26.94 -9.73
N GLY A 73 15.35 26.15 -9.52
CA GLY A 73 15.29 24.74 -9.88
C GLY A 73 16.20 23.82 -9.05
N LYS A 74 16.88 24.30 -8.00
CA LYS A 74 17.80 23.49 -7.18
C LYS A 74 17.21 23.16 -5.81
N PHE A 75 17.59 22.00 -5.28
CA PHE A 75 17.37 21.62 -3.88
C PHE A 75 18.57 20.84 -3.34
N THR A 76 18.68 20.71 -2.02
CA THR A 76 19.70 19.86 -1.40
C THR A 76 19.16 19.19 -0.14
N PHE A 77 19.48 17.90 0.03
CA PHE A 77 19.33 17.18 1.30
C PHE A 77 20.67 16.65 1.77
N THR A 78 20.89 16.62 3.08
CA THR A 78 22.07 16.02 3.71
C THR A 78 21.66 15.13 4.86
N GLY A 79 22.39 14.05 5.10
CA GLY A 79 22.13 13.20 6.25
C GLY A 79 23.14 12.07 6.38
N LYS A 80 22.88 11.15 7.29
CA LYS A 80 23.71 9.96 7.51
C LYS A 80 22.83 8.72 7.48
N LEU A 81 23.32 7.69 6.81
CA LEU A 81 22.66 6.40 6.72
C LEU A 81 23.56 5.32 7.34
N ASN A 82 22.96 4.41 8.09
CA ASN A 82 23.67 3.24 8.60
C ASN A 82 23.86 2.17 7.50
N GLU A 83 22.97 2.15 6.51
CA GLU A 83 23.03 1.33 5.30
C GLU A 83 22.13 1.98 4.23
N PRO A 84 22.21 1.60 2.94
CA PRO A 84 21.42 2.21 1.88
C PRO A 84 19.90 2.18 2.11
N ARG A 85 19.22 3.22 1.62
CA ARG A 85 17.77 3.43 1.80
C ARG A 85 17.12 3.95 0.54
N PHE A 86 15.95 3.41 0.24
CA PHE A 86 15.09 3.88 -0.82
C PHE A 86 14.23 5.04 -0.31
N PHE A 87 14.24 6.14 -1.06
CA PHE A 87 13.46 7.33 -0.80
C PHE A 87 12.67 7.72 -2.05
N TYR A 88 11.50 8.29 -1.83
CA TYR A 88 10.81 9.12 -2.80
C TYR A 88 11.16 10.58 -2.53
N ILE A 89 11.64 11.28 -3.56
CA ILE A 89 11.71 12.75 -3.54
C ILE A 89 10.39 13.26 -4.08
N ILE A 90 9.53 13.78 -3.21
CA ILE A 90 8.17 14.23 -3.55
C ILE A 90 8.18 15.73 -3.78
N PHE A 91 7.50 16.18 -4.84
CA PHE A 91 7.42 17.58 -5.22
C PHE A 91 5.99 18.12 -5.09
N GLY A 92 5.85 19.32 -4.52
CA GLY A 92 4.58 19.99 -4.32
C GLY A 92 3.64 19.28 -3.33
N LYS A 93 2.37 19.69 -3.32
CA LYS A 93 1.39 19.23 -2.33
C LYS A 93 0.88 17.80 -2.50
N SER A 94 1.30 17.03 -3.52
CA SER A 94 1.34 15.54 -3.55
C SER A 94 1.12 14.83 -4.91
N LYS A 95 1.82 15.13 -6.02
CA LYS A 95 1.53 14.38 -7.28
C LYS A 95 2.67 14.14 -8.28
N GLY A 96 3.91 14.10 -7.81
CA GLY A 96 5.05 13.60 -8.61
C GLY A 96 6.22 13.25 -7.69
N ASN A 97 6.90 12.14 -8.00
CA ASN A 97 8.06 11.73 -7.22
C ASN A 97 9.18 11.19 -8.12
N ILE A 98 10.41 11.30 -7.62
CA ILE A 98 11.58 10.66 -8.21
C ILE A 98 12.12 9.64 -7.21
N PRO A 99 12.17 8.34 -7.55
CA PRO A 99 12.72 7.31 -6.67
C PRO A 99 14.26 7.39 -6.63
N VAL A 100 14.83 7.42 -5.44
CA VAL A 100 16.29 7.45 -5.23
C VAL A 100 16.67 6.37 -4.23
N MET A 101 17.70 5.59 -4.56
CA MET A 101 18.33 4.69 -3.60
C MET A 101 19.55 5.41 -3.06
N ALA A 102 19.42 5.99 -1.89
CA ALA A 102 20.48 6.76 -1.25
C ALA A 102 21.45 5.84 -0.51
N GLU A 103 22.72 6.17 -0.61
CA GLU A 103 23.81 5.67 0.23
C GLU A 103 24.64 6.87 0.67
N ASN A 104 25.53 6.72 1.66
CA ASN A 104 26.43 7.79 2.05
C ASN A 104 27.41 8.11 0.91
N ALA A 105 27.01 9.05 0.05
CA ALA A 105 27.71 9.52 -1.13
C ALA A 105 27.16 10.88 -1.57
N LYS A 106 27.86 11.52 -2.51
CA LYS A 106 27.34 12.68 -3.22
C LYS A 106 26.48 12.21 -4.39
N ILE A 107 25.17 12.41 -4.27
CA ILE A 107 24.14 11.97 -5.20
C ILE A 107 23.62 13.19 -5.96
N LYS A 108 23.46 13.06 -7.28
CA LYS A 108 22.87 14.11 -8.12
C LYS A 108 21.58 13.60 -8.74
N VAL A 109 20.55 14.45 -8.74
CA VAL A 109 19.24 14.17 -9.31
C VAL A 109 18.91 15.26 -10.33
N THR A 110 18.59 14.89 -11.55
CA THR A 110 18.08 15.82 -12.57
C THR A 110 16.81 15.28 -13.19
N ALA A 111 15.85 16.16 -13.47
CA ALA A 111 14.65 15.82 -14.23
C ALA A 111 14.01 17.09 -14.80
N THR A 112 13.13 16.92 -15.77
CA THR A 112 12.21 17.97 -16.23
C THR A 112 10.81 17.64 -15.74
N GLY A 113 10.29 18.46 -14.83
CA GLY A 113 8.93 18.38 -14.33
C GLY A 113 7.92 19.04 -15.27
N ASN A 114 6.71 18.50 -15.32
CA ASN A 114 5.57 19.12 -16.00
C ASN A 114 4.33 19.03 -15.10
N VAL A 115 3.69 20.18 -14.86
CA VAL A 115 2.47 20.27 -14.06
C VAL A 115 1.26 20.11 -14.97
N SER A 116 0.34 19.21 -14.62
CA SER A 116 -0.90 19.01 -15.35
C SER A 116 -1.85 20.21 -15.19
N LYS A 117 -2.70 20.41 -16.19
CA LYS A 117 -3.74 21.46 -16.17
C LYS A 117 -5.09 20.98 -15.61
N GLU A 118 -5.11 19.78 -15.03
CA GLU A 118 -6.32 19.12 -14.55
C GLU A 118 -6.58 19.42 -13.07
N GLU A 119 -7.82 19.17 -12.62
CA GLU A 119 -8.21 19.37 -11.23
C GLU A 119 -7.32 18.54 -10.28
N GLY A 120 -6.67 19.25 -9.36
CA GLY A 120 -5.74 18.69 -8.39
C GLY A 120 -4.28 18.57 -8.86
N GLU A 121 -3.87 19.16 -9.99
CA GLU A 121 -2.47 19.43 -10.40
C GLU A 121 -1.47 18.29 -10.13
N TRP A 122 -1.20 17.44 -11.13
CA TRP A 122 -0.21 16.37 -11.02
C TRP A 122 1.11 16.67 -11.71
N ILE A 123 2.23 16.22 -11.14
CA ILE A 123 3.57 16.49 -11.64
C ILE A 123 4.12 15.21 -12.28
N SER A 124 4.33 15.25 -13.59
CA SER A 124 5.10 14.22 -14.29
C SER A 124 6.57 14.60 -14.38
N PHE A 125 7.43 13.60 -14.44
CA PHE A 125 8.85 13.79 -14.71
C PHE A 125 9.25 13.06 -16.00
N LYS A 126 10.20 13.66 -16.70
CA LYS A 126 10.92 13.08 -17.83
C LYS A 126 12.41 13.38 -17.70
N ASP A 127 13.22 12.64 -18.44
CA ASP A 127 14.69 12.78 -18.44
C ASP A 127 15.27 12.64 -17.03
N GLU A 128 14.68 11.75 -16.23
CA GLU A 128 15.11 11.47 -14.87
C GLU A 128 16.48 10.79 -14.88
N VAL A 129 17.45 11.43 -14.22
CA VAL A 129 18.80 10.90 -14.06
C VAL A 129 19.21 11.03 -12.60
N VAL A 130 19.58 9.90 -12.01
CA VAL A 130 20.15 9.82 -10.67
C VAL A 130 21.54 9.23 -10.80
N THR A 131 22.55 9.93 -10.28
CA THR A 131 23.96 9.50 -10.36
C THR A 131 24.66 9.68 -9.02
N GLY A 132 25.80 9.00 -8.86
CA GLY A 132 26.64 9.11 -7.66
C GLY A 132 26.28 8.14 -6.52
N SER A 133 25.22 7.33 -6.69
CA SER A 133 24.88 6.22 -5.80
C SER A 133 25.05 4.89 -6.52
N LYS A 134 26.03 4.09 -6.11
CA LYS A 134 26.24 2.73 -6.63
C LYS A 134 25.06 1.82 -6.29
N SER A 135 24.44 2.04 -5.14
CA SER A 135 23.21 1.35 -4.75
C SER A 135 22.05 1.68 -5.69
N HIS A 136 21.94 2.92 -6.17
CA HIS A 136 20.93 3.28 -7.18
C HIS A 136 21.22 2.64 -8.54
N ASP A 137 22.48 2.65 -8.99
CA ASP A 137 22.86 2.00 -10.24
C ASP A 137 22.55 0.50 -10.20
N TYR A 138 22.85 -0.17 -9.08
CA TYR A 138 22.51 -1.58 -8.86
C TYR A 138 20.99 -1.78 -8.87
N TYR A 139 20.24 -0.97 -8.14
CA TYR A 139 18.78 -1.02 -8.11
C TYR A 139 18.19 -0.93 -9.53
N LYS A 140 18.59 0.07 -10.32
CA LYS A 140 18.11 0.27 -11.69
C LYS A 140 18.44 -0.90 -12.61
N LYS A 141 19.65 -1.46 -12.48
CA LYS A 141 20.07 -2.66 -13.22
C LYS A 141 19.18 -3.86 -12.89
N GLU A 142 18.96 -4.12 -11.60
CA GLU A 142 18.24 -5.32 -11.17
C GLU A 142 16.73 -5.27 -11.49
N ILE A 143 16.13 -4.08 -11.60
CA ILE A 143 14.72 -3.94 -12.01
C ILE A 143 14.52 -3.76 -13.52
N ALA A 144 15.57 -3.79 -14.33
CA ALA A 144 15.49 -3.51 -15.76
C ALA A 144 14.58 -4.48 -16.53
N PHE A 145 14.41 -5.72 -16.03
CA PHE A 145 13.48 -6.71 -16.62
C PHE A 145 12.03 -6.23 -16.65
N ARG A 146 11.65 -5.25 -15.82
CA ARG A 146 10.30 -4.66 -15.82
C ARG A 146 9.97 -4.00 -17.17
N ALA A 147 10.96 -3.50 -17.90
CA ALA A 147 10.73 -2.95 -19.23
C ALA A 147 10.28 -4.01 -20.24
N ASP A 148 10.76 -5.25 -20.10
CA ASP A 148 10.32 -6.35 -20.95
C ASP A 148 8.95 -6.89 -20.52
N LEU A 149 8.67 -6.93 -19.21
CA LEU A 149 7.33 -7.23 -18.71
C LEU A 149 6.31 -6.19 -19.21
N GLU A 150 6.69 -4.91 -19.29
CA GLU A 150 5.79 -3.89 -19.82
C GLU A 150 5.46 -4.14 -21.30
N LYS A 151 6.45 -4.52 -22.12
CA LYS A 151 6.20 -4.87 -23.52
C LYS A 151 5.25 -6.06 -23.63
N ASP A 152 5.46 -7.09 -22.80
CA ASP A 152 4.57 -8.25 -22.77
C ASP A 152 3.14 -7.84 -22.35
N TYR A 153 3.02 -6.98 -21.34
CA TYR A 153 1.75 -6.46 -20.86
C TYR A 153 0.98 -5.74 -21.97
N GLN A 154 1.64 -4.82 -22.68
CA GLN A 154 1.05 -4.12 -23.81
C GLN A 154 0.69 -5.09 -24.95
N ALA A 155 1.53 -6.08 -25.21
CA ALA A 155 1.32 -7.03 -26.30
C ALA A 155 0.08 -7.92 -26.10
N TYR A 156 -0.17 -8.43 -24.89
CA TYR A 156 -1.35 -9.29 -24.66
C TYR A 156 -2.66 -8.50 -24.51
N HIS A 157 -2.58 -7.20 -24.21
CA HIS A 157 -3.75 -6.32 -24.18
C HIS A 157 -4.17 -5.81 -25.55
N LEU A 158 -3.26 -5.79 -26.54
CA LEU A 158 -3.51 -5.24 -27.86
C LEU A 158 -4.74 -5.91 -28.53
N GLY A 159 -5.77 -5.12 -28.83
CA GLY A 159 -6.99 -5.60 -29.49
C GLY A 159 -7.96 -6.33 -28.55
N THR A 160 -7.76 -6.24 -27.24
CA THR A 160 -8.63 -6.85 -26.22
C THR A 160 -9.41 -5.80 -25.42
N GLU A 161 -9.28 -4.52 -25.74
CA GLU A 161 -9.85 -3.41 -24.98
C GLU A 161 -11.39 -3.51 -24.94
N GLU A 162 -12.02 -3.74 -26.10
CA GLU A 162 -13.48 -3.82 -26.20
C GLU A 162 -14.05 -5.01 -25.40
N ILE A 163 -13.48 -6.20 -25.58
CA ILE A 163 -13.96 -7.41 -24.90
C ILE A 163 -13.69 -7.37 -23.39
N SER A 164 -12.56 -6.81 -22.98
CA SER A 164 -12.22 -6.58 -21.56
C SER A 164 -13.12 -5.54 -20.92
N ASN A 165 -13.43 -4.45 -21.61
CA ASN A 165 -14.37 -3.44 -21.13
C ASN A 165 -15.80 -3.99 -21.02
N ALA A 166 -16.25 -4.79 -22.00
CA ALA A 166 -17.55 -5.46 -21.95
C ALA A 166 -17.63 -6.45 -20.77
N TYR A 167 -16.59 -7.26 -20.56
CA TYR A 167 -16.53 -8.19 -19.44
C TYR A 167 -16.53 -7.45 -18.09
N SER A 168 -15.72 -6.39 -17.97
CA SER A 168 -15.66 -5.57 -16.75
C SER A 168 -17.00 -4.89 -16.46
N SER A 169 -17.67 -4.36 -17.48
CA SER A 169 -19.00 -3.74 -17.35
C SER A 169 -20.05 -4.76 -16.91
N ALA A 170 -20.04 -5.96 -17.51
CA ALA A 170 -20.93 -7.05 -17.11
C ALA A 170 -20.69 -7.49 -15.65
N ARG A 171 -19.43 -7.55 -15.23
CA ARG A 171 -19.05 -7.86 -13.84
C ARG A 171 -19.55 -6.81 -12.86
N VAL A 172 -19.40 -5.52 -13.17
CA VAL A 172 -19.91 -4.41 -12.35
C VAL A 172 -21.44 -4.46 -12.25
N ALA A 173 -22.13 -4.80 -13.34
CA ALA A 173 -23.58 -4.95 -13.36
C ALA A 173 -24.08 -6.28 -12.75
N GLY A 174 -23.19 -7.18 -12.32
CA GLY A 174 -23.56 -8.52 -11.84
C GLY A 174 -24.19 -9.41 -12.92
N ASN A 175 -24.01 -9.07 -14.20
CA ASN A 175 -24.63 -9.77 -15.33
C ASN A 175 -23.84 -11.03 -15.71
N LYS A 176 -24.08 -12.10 -14.95
CA LYS A 176 -23.39 -13.39 -15.13
C LYS A 176 -23.59 -14.00 -16.51
N LYS A 177 -24.76 -13.81 -17.15
CA LYS A 177 -25.03 -14.35 -18.49
C LYS A 177 -24.10 -13.75 -19.55
N VAL A 178 -23.89 -12.43 -19.50
CA VAL A 178 -22.97 -11.75 -20.41
C VAL A 178 -21.53 -12.14 -20.12
N MET A 179 -21.15 -12.25 -18.84
CA MET A 179 -19.81 -12.74 -18.46
C MET A 179 -19.56 -14.16 -19.00
N ASP A 180 -20.51 -15.08 -18.82
CA ASP A 180 -20.39 -16.46 -19.30
C ASP A 180 -20.36 -16.51 -20.85
N SER A 181 -21.11 -15.63 -21.53
CA SER A 181 -21.08 -15.53 -22.99
C SER A 181 -19.72 -15.05 -23.50
N ILE A 182 -19.16 -13.99 -22.91
CA ILE A 182 -17.84 -13.47 -23.26
C ILE A 182 -16.75 -14.51 -22.95
N ALA A 183 -16.82 -15.14 -21.78
CA ALA A 183 -15.84 -16.13 -21.33
C ALA A 183 -15.72 -17.36 -22.25
N ASN A 184 -16.77 -17.65 -23.03
CA ASN A 184 -16.76 -18.77 -23.96
C ASN A 184 -16.18 -18.44 -25.34
N THR A 185 -15.97 -17.16 -25.65
CA THR A 185 -15.40 -16.72 -26.93
C THR A 185 -13.94 -17.17 -27.08
N PRO A 186 -13.49 -17.49 -28.31
CA PRO A 186 -12.08 -17.78 -28.58
C PRO A 186 -11.14 -16.62 -28.17
N GLN A 187 -11.58 -15.39 -28.38
CA GLN A 187 -10.86 -14.16 -28.07
C GLN A 187 -10.58 -14.06 -26.56
N TRP A 188 -11.61 -14.27 -25.73
CA TRP A 188 -11.45 -14.23 -24.27
C TRP A 188 -10.55 -15.36 -23.77
N LYS A 189 -10.72 -16.59 -24.28
CA LYS A 189 -9.88 -17.73 -23.90
C LYS A 189 -8.41 -17.50 -24.23
N LYS A 190 -8.13 -16.83 -25.37
CA LYS A 190 -6.77 -16.44 -25.72
C LYS A 190 -6.24 -15.39 -24.73
N PHE A 191 -7.02 -14.33 -24.47
CA PHE A 191 -6.66 -13.30 -23.50
C PHE A 191 -6.35 -13.90 -22.11
N GLU A 192 -7.21 -14.76 -21.57
CA GLU A 192 -6.96 -15.43 -20.28
C GLU A 192 -5.69 -16.30 -20.29
N SER A 193 -5.41 -16.98 -21.41
CA SER A 193 -4.20 -17.79 -21.56
C SER A 193 -2.94 -16.93 -21.57
N ASP A 194 -2.95 -15.82 -22.32
CA ASP A 194 -1.82 -14.89 -22.41
C ASP A 194 -1.61 -14.15 -21.08
N GLU A 195 -2.69 -13.71 -20.43
CA GLU A 195 -2.67 -13.09 -19.10
C GLU A 195 -2.05 -14.05 -18.08
N LYS A 196 -2.47 -15.32 -18.07
CA LYS A 196 -1.90 -16.34 -17.20
C LYS A 196 -0.40 -16.52 -17.45
N ALA A 197 0.02 -16.57 -18.72
CA ALA A 197 1.42 -16.70 -19.09
C ALA A 197 2.25 -15.49 -18.65
N PHE A 198 1.69 -14.28 -18.81
CA PHE A 198 2.28 -13.04 -18.33
C PHE A 198 2.50 -13.07 -16.81
N PHE A 199 1.46 -13.37 -16.03
CA PHE A 199 1.61 -13.40 -14.56
C PHE A 199 2.55 -14.51 -14.08
N ALA A 200 2.60 -15.67 -14.75
CA ALA A 200 3.61 -16.68 -14.46
C ALA A 200 5.04 -16.16 -14.68
N LYS A 201 5.26 -15.36 -15.74
CA LYS A 201 6.55 -14.71 -16.01
C LYS A 201 6.88 -13.64 -14.97
N VAL A 202 5.88 -12.86 -14.53
CA VAL A 202 6.03 -11.87 -13.45
C VAL A 202 6.44 -12.56 -12.14
N GLU A 203 5.70 -13.59 -11.72
CA GLU A 203 5.99 -14.37 -10.51
C GLU A 203 7.39 -14.97 -10.55
N LYS A 204 7.78 -15.56 -11.69
CA LYS A 204 9.11 -16.12 -11.86
C LYS A 204 10.20 -15.04 -11.78
N SER A 205 10.07 -13.94 -12.52
CA SER A 205 11.09 -12.89 -12.58
C SER A 205 11.30 -12.21 -11.22
N THR A 206 10.21 -11.99 -10.49
CA THR A 206 10.23 -11.40 -9.15
C THR A 206 10.80 -12.37 -8.12
N GLY A 207 10.40 -13.64 -8.16
CA GLY A 207 10.95 -14.70 -7.31
C GLY A 207 12.44 -14.93 -7.53
N ASP A 208 12.90 -14.94 -8.79
CA ASP A 208 14.32 -15.08 -9.15
C ASP A 208 15.14 -13.91 -8.59
N LEU A 209 14.65 -12.67 -8.71
CA LEU A 209 15.30 -11.48 -8.15
C LEU A 209 15.47 -11.57 -6.64
N ILE A 210 14.41 -11.93 -5.91
CA ILE A 210 14.43 -12.05 -4.45
C ILE A 210 15.38 -13.18 -4.03
N THR A 211 15.28 -14.34 -4.68
CA THR A 211 16.09 -15.53 -4.36
C THR A 211 17.58 -15.29 -4.62
N LYS A 212 17.92 -14.66 -5.76
CA LYS A 212 19.29 -14.25 -6.10
C LYS A 212 19.92 -13.41 -5.00
N ASN A 213 19.13 -12.59 -4.30
CA ASN A 213 19.60 -11.63 -3.31
C ASN A 213 19.39 -12.09 -1.85
N LYS A 214 19.00 -13.34 -1.59
CA LYS A 214 18.62 -13.84 -0.25
C LYS A 214 19.70 -13.73 0.85
N ALA A 215 20.97 -13.63 0.45
CA ALA A 215 22.10 -13.50 1.35
C ALA A 215 22.38 -12.05 1.79
N THR A 216 21.68 -11.07 1.22
CA THR A 216 21.95 -9.64 1.44
C THR A 216 20.65 -8.88 1.74
N TRP A 217 20.77 -7.64 2.23
CA TRP A 217 19.62 -6.76 2.47
C TRP A 217 18.79 -6.48 1.21
N TRP A 218 19.36 -6.68 0.01
CA TRP A 218 18.64 -6.57 -1.26
C TRP A 218 17.47 -7.55 -1.39
N GLY A 219 17.58 -8.76 -0.82
CA GLY A 219 16.50 -9.76 -0.88
C GLY A 219 15.21 -9.23 -0.24
N PRO A 220 15.24 -8.86 1.05
CA PRO A 220 14.12 -8.21 1.72
C PRO A 220 13.67 -6.90 1.04
N PHE A 221 14.59 -6.05 0.58
CA PHE A 221 14.22 -4.84 -0.15
C PHE A 221 13.43 -5.14 -1.43
N PHE A 222 13.90 -6.09 -2.25
CA PHE A 222 13.19 -6.48 -3.46
C PHE A 222 11.84 -7.07 -3.13
N MET A 223 11.75 -7.88 -2.06
CA MET A 223 10.47 -8.38 -1.57
C MET A 223 9.50 -7.22 -1.21
N MET A 224 9.96 -6.16 -0.54
CA MET A 224 9.15 -4.98 -0.22
C MET A 224 8.64 -4.19 -1.43
N ILE A 225 9.30 -4.26 -2.59
CA ILE A 225 8.90 -3.47 -3.77
C ILE A 225 8.24 -4.30 -4.88
N GLN A 226 8.21 -5.63 -4.75
CA GLN A 226 7.48 -6.49 -5.68
C GLN A 226 6.07 -6.80 -5.17
N TYR A 227 5.87 -6.89 -3.86
CA TYR A 227 4.56 -7.06 -3.27
C TYR A 227 4.01 -5.71 -2.83
N SER A 228 2.69 -5.51 -2.93
CA SER A 228 2.00 -4.31 -2.43
C SER A 228 1.63 -4.42 -0.95
N TYR A 229 1.50 -5.66 -0.49
CA TYR A 229 1.28 -6.07 0.90
C TYR A 229 1.68 -7.54 1.03
N PHE A 230 1.99 -7.99 2.24
CA PHE A 230 2.25 -9.41 2.48
C PHE A 230 1.03 -10.14 3.02
N THR A 231 0.98 -11.42 2.71
CA THR A 231 0.08 -12.40 3.32
C THR A 231 0.91 -13.53 3.94
N PRO A 232 0.31 -14.41 4.78
CA PRO A 232 1.05 -15.54 5.34
C PRO A 232 1.74 -16.44 4.29
N ASP A 233 1.26 -16.46 3.05
CA ASP A 233 1.84 -17.23 1.94
C ASP A 233 3.28 -16.81 1.58
N GLN A 234 3.70 -15.60 1.95
CA GLN A 234 5.05 -15.10 1.68
C GLN A 234 6.06 -15.43 2.78
N LYS A 235 5.64 -15.99 3.93
CA LYS A 235 6.56 -16.40 5.01
C LYS A 235 7.67 -17.37 4.55
N PRO A 236 7.38 -18.40 3.73
CA PRO A 236 8.43 -19.30 3.25
C PRO A 236 9.53 -18.61 2.41
N ILE A 237 9.23 -17.48 1.77
CA ILE A 237 10.22 -16.69 1.03
C ILE A 237 11.14 -15.97 2.03
N TYR A 238 10.55 -15.31 3.03
CA TYR A 238 11.30 -14.62 4.08
C TYR A 238 12.20 -15.56 4.86
N GLU A 239 11.75 -16.80 5.13
CA GLU A 239 12.55 -17.76 5.88
C GLU A 239 13.84 -18.19 5.19
N GLN A 240 13.88 -18.11 3.85
CA GLN A 240 15.08 -18.42 3.05
C GLN A 240 16.15 -17.33 3.11
N PHE A 241 15.85 -16.15 3.67
CA PHE A 241 16.83 -15.10 3.86
C PHE A 241 17.87 -15.47 4.92
N SER A 242 19.12 -15.11 4.65
CA SER A 242 20.21 -15.27 5.63
C SER A 242 19.94 -14.45 6.90
N ALA A 243 20.59 -14.81 8.01
CA ALA A 243 20.50 -14.04 9.25
C ALA A 243 20.94 -12.56 9.07
N ALA A 244 21.92 -12.29 8.21
CA ALA A 244 22.34 -10.93 7.89
C ALA A 244 21.24 -10.15 7.14
N ALA A 245 20.60 -10.78 6.15
CA ALA A 245 19.49 -10.19 5.42
C ALA A 245 18.29 -9.92 6.34
N LYS A 246 17.90 -10.86 7.21
CA LYS A 246 16.83 -10.68 8.19
C LYS A 246 17.12 -9.55 9.21
N LYS A 247 18.39 -9.38 9.60
CA LYS A 247 18.81 -8.31 10.52
C LYS A 247 18.93 -6.92 9.88
N SER A 248 18.97 -6.83 8.56
CA SER A 248 18.93 -5.54 7.86
C SER A 248 17.61 -4.82 8.11
N TYR A 249 17.56 -3.51 7.88
CA TYR A 249 16.31 -2.75 8.03
C TYR A 249 15.16 -3.31 7.20
N TYR A 250 15.39 -3.60 5.91
CA TYR A 250 14.33 -4.16 5.09
C TYR A 250 13.96 -5.58 5.53
N GLY A 251 14.90 -6.35 6.09
CA GLY A 251 14.60 -7.62 6.77
C GLY A 251 13.62 -7.43 7.92
N GLN A 252 13.86 -6.45 8.79
CA GLN A 252 13.00 -6.12 9.92
C GLN A 252 11.64 -5.54 9.49
N VAL A 253 11.60 -4.76 8.40
CA VAL A 253 10.34 -4.25 7.83
C VAL A 253 9.50 -5.40 7.28
N VAL A 254 10.11 -6.32 6.52
CA VAL A 254 9.43 -7.52 6.03
C VAL A 254 8.93 -8.38 7.20
N ASP A 255 9.75 -8.58 8.24
CA ASP A 255 9.36 -9.33 9.43
C ASP A 255 8.15 -8.71 10.12
N LYS A 256 8.17 -7.39 10.31
CA LYS A 256 7.07 -6.65 10.94
C LYS A 256 5.76 -6.82 10.17
N ASP A 257 5.81 -6.82 8.85
CA ASP A 257 4.61 -6.94 8.02
C ASP A 257 4.13 -8.41 7.89
N LEU A 258 5.02 -9.39 7.90
CA LEU A 258 4.68 -10.82 7.86
C LEU A 258 4.27 -11.39 9.23
N ASN A 259 4.83 -10.83 10.29
CA ASN A 259 4.62 -11.21 11.68
C ASN A 259 4.18 -9.99 12.48
N PRO A 260 3.02 -9.39 12.14
CA PRO A 260 2.52 -8.25 12.89
C PRO A 260 2.30 -8.67 14.34
N LYS A 261 2.76 -7.83 15.28
CA LYS A 261 2.46 -8.05 16.69
C LYS A 261 0.95 -8.00 16.88
N SER A 262 0.37 -9.05 17.45
CA SER A 262 -1.04 -9.03 17.80
C SER A 262 -1.28 -7.91 18.82
N LEU A 263 -2.40 -7.20 18.63
CA LEU A 263 -2.85 -6.22 19.60
C LEU A 263 -3.71 -6.86 20.70
N ILE A 264 -4.03 -8.16 20.61
CA ILE A 264 -4.76 -8.88 21.65
C ILE A 264 -3.98 -8.80 22.98
N GLY A 265 -4.70 -8.45 24.04
CA GLY A 265 -4.15 -8.21 25.38
C GLY A 265 -3.65 -6.79 25.61
N THR A 266 -3.57 -5.94 24.58
CA THR A 266 -3.19 -4.53 24.72
C THR A 266 -4.41 -3.64 24.93
N SER A 267 -4.22 -2.50 25.60
CA SER A 267 -5.27 -1.48 25.72
C SER A 267 -5.39 -0.65 24.46
N VAL A 268 -6.62 -0.39 24.03
CA VAL A 268 -6.92 0.55 22.94
C VAL A 268 -6.35 1.92 23.26
N ALA A 269 -5.63 2.49 22.29
CA ALA A 269 -5.12 3.85 22.39
C ALA A 269 -6.28 4.84 22.59
N ASN A 270 -6.05 5.89 23.38
CA ASN A 270 -7.03 6.96 23.47
C ASN A 270 -6.95 7.81 22.20
N PHE A 271 -8.05 7.90 21.45
CA PHE A 271 -8.16 8.74 20.26
C PHE A 271 -9.51 9.44 20.20
N GLY A 272 -9.54 10.55 19.45
CA GLY A 272 -10.77 11.29 19.15
C GLY A 272 -10.91 11.50 17.65
N LEU A 273 -12.09 11.20 17.12
CA LEU A 273 -12.42 11.35 15.70
C LEU A 273 -13.78 12.06 15.55
N LYS A 274 -14.12 12.46 14.33
CA LYS A 274 -15.37 13.17 14.03
C LYS A 274 -16.35 12.28 13.30
N ASP A 275 -17.64 12.47 13.59
CA ASP A 275 -18.73 11.89 12.80
C ASP A 275 -19.04 12.72 11.54
N LYS A 276 -20.07 12.30 10.79
CA LYS A 276 -20.53 12.97 9.56
C LYS A 276 -21.04 14.40 9.76
N ASP A 277 -21.41 14.77 10.99
CA ASP A 277 -21.91 16.10 11.34
C ASP A 277 -20.79 16.97 11.94
N GLY A 278 -19.54 16.46 11.94
CA GLY A 278 -18.37 17.14 12.48
C GLY A 278 -18.25 17.06 14.01
N LYS A 279 -19.16 16.33 14.69
CA LYS A 279 -19.13 16.17 16.14
C LYS A 279 -17.98 15.26 16.52
N ALA A 280 -17.14 15.74 17.44
CA ALA A 280 -16.03 14.97 17.97
C ALA A 280 -16.53 13.94 19.00
N TYR A 281 -15.96 12.74 18.93
CA TYR A 281 -16.14 11.69 19.93
C TYR A 281 -14.78 11.21 20.40
N ASN A 282 -14.65 10.98 21.70
CA ASN A 282 -13.53 10.23 22.24
C ASN A 282 -13.88 8.73 22.32
N VAL A 283 -12.95 7.86 21.94
CA VAL A 283 -13.19 6.40 22.01
C VAL A 283 -13.57 5.97 23.44
N LYS A 284 -12.97 6.56 24.48
CA LYS A 284 -13.30 6.25 25.87
C LYS A 284 -14.74 6.61 26.25
N GLU A 285 -15.33 7.62 25.60
CA GLU A 285 -16.73 7.98 25.82
C GLU A 285 -17.65 6.97 25.15
N ILE A 286 -17.29 6.51 23.94
CA ILE A 286 -18.04 5.50 23.20
C ILE A 286 -17.97 4.14 23.92
N VAL A 287 -16.81 3.79 24.48
CA VAL A 287 -16.63 2.51 25.17
C VAL A 287 -17.26 2.49 26.56
N ALA A 288 -17.50 3.65 27.16
CA ALA A 288 -17.99 3.75 28.53
C ALA A 288 -19.36 3.06 28.68
N GLY A 289 -19.48 2.17 29.67
CA GLY A 289 -20.72 1.45 29.95
C GLY A 289 -21.04 0.30 28.97
N LYS A 290 -20.21 0.07 27.95
CA LYS A 290 -20.34 -1.09 27.06
C LYS A 290 -19.54 -2.27 27.60
N LYS A 291 -20.08 -3.49 27.44
CA LYS A 291 -19.38 -4.72 27.82
C LYS A 291 -18.36 -5.12 26.77
N TYR A 292 -18.72 -4.97 25.50
CA TYR A 292 -17.85 -5.24 24.36
C TYR A 292 -18.12 -4.27 23.22
N ILE A 293 -17.06 -3.86 22.52
CA ILE A 293 -17.14 -2.98 21.36
C ILE A 293 -16.37 -3.59 20.21
N LEU A 294 -16.97 -3.63 19.03
CA LEU A 294 -16.28 -3.96 17.80
C LEU A 294 -15.82 -2.67 17.12
N ILE A 295 -14.51 -2.43 17.06
CA ILE A 295 -13.93 -1.39 16.21
C ILE A 295 -13.79 -1.99 14.81
N ASP A 296 -14.44 -1.37 13.82
CA ASP A 296 -14.51 -1.83 12.43
C ASP A 296 -13.88 -0.81 11.49
N PHE A 297 -12.76 -1.16 10.86
CA PHE A 297 -12.12 -0.32 9.85
C PHE A 297 -12.62 -0.67 8.45
N TRP A 298 -13.19 0.34 7.78
CA TRP A 298 -13.85 0.18 6.48
C TRP A 298 -13.60 1.38 5.56
N ALA A 299 -14.17 1.34 4.35
CA ALA A 299 -14.23 2.49 3.43
C ALA A 299 -15.38 2.35 2.43
N SER A 300 -15.83 3.48 1.89
CA SER A 300 -16.92 3.56 0.90
C SER A 300 -16.68 2.74 -0.36
N TRP A 301 -15.41 2.66 -0.79
CA TRP A 301 -14.95 1.92 -1.97
C TRP A 301 -14.60 0.45 -1.68
N CYS A 302 -14.60 0.03 -0.42
CA CYS A 302 -14.26 -1.33 -0.02
C CYS A 302 -15.46 -2.28 -0.19
N ALA A 303 -15.57 -2.92 -1.36
CA ALA A 303 -16.65 -3.87 -1.63
C ALA A 303 -16.74 -5.03 -0.62
N PRO A 304 -15.63 -5.66 -0.16
CA PRO A 304 -15.71 -6.68 0.90
C PRO A 304 -16.22 -6.14 2.24
N CYS A 305 -15.90 -4.90 2.59
CA CYS A 305 -16.40 -4.26 3.81
C CYS A 305 -17.91 -4.07 3.74
N ARG A 306 -18.40 -3.54 2.61
CA ARG A 306 -19.84 -3.35 2.39
C ARG A 306 -20.63 -4.67 2.38
N LYS A 307 -20.03 -5.76 1.92
CA LYS A 307 -20.63 -7.11 1.99
C LYS A 307 -20.74 -7.64 3.42
N GLU A 308 -19.94 -7.13 4.35
CA GLU A 308 -19.95 -7.54 5.76
C GLU A 308 -20.95 -6.75 6.61
N ILE A 309 -21.32 -5.52 6.19
CA ILE A 309 -22.27 -4.66 6.91
C ILE A 309 -23.59 -5.37 7.26
N PRO A 310 -24.22 -6.19 6.40
CA PRO A 310 -25.40 -6.95 6.78
C PRO A 310 -25.20 -7.87 8.00
N ASN A 311 -24.04 -8.54 8.10
CA ASN A 311 -23.71 -9.38 9.26
C ASN A 311 -23.53 -8.52 10.52
N LEU A 312 -22.88 -7.35 10.40
CA LEU A 312 -22.73 -6.41 11.50
C LEU A 312 -24.09 -5.88 12.00
N LYS A 313 -25.04 -5.61 11.09
CA LYS A 313 -26.41 -5.23 11.45
C LYS A 313 -27.13 -6.34 12.22
N THR A 314 -26.99 -7.59 11.80
CA THR A 314 -27.55 -8.74 12.51
C THR A 314 -26.97 -8.83 13.93
N ALA A 315 -25.65 -8.80 14.06
CA ALA A 315 -24.99 -8.84 15.37
C ALA A 315 -25.38 -7.65 16.27
N TYR A 316 -25.46 -6.45 15.71
CA TYR A 316 -25.87 -5.26 16.47
C TYR A 316 -27.31 -5.34 16.95
N SER A 317 -28.23 -5.80 16.10
CA SER A 317 -29.64 -6.02 16.46
C SER A 317 -29.79 -7.00 17.62
N GLU A 318 -29.02 -8.10 17.60
CA GLU A 318 -29.11 -9.16 18.62
C GLU A 318 -28.42 -8.80 19.95
N TYR A 319 -27.28 -8.12 19.90
CA TYR A 319 -26.40 -7.96 21.06
C TYR A 319 -26.33 -6.53 21.62
N SER A 320 -26.81 -5.50 20.93
CA SER A 320 -26.70 -4.10 21.38
C SER A 320 -27.31 -3.88 22.77
N GLN A 321 -28.51 -4.40 23.01
CA GLN A 321 -29.20 -4.34 24.30
C GLN A 321 -28.52 -5.19 25.39
N LYS A 322 -27.63 -6.11 25.01
CA LYS A 322 -26.83 -6.94 25.93
C LYS A 322 -25.49 -6.28 26.32
N GLY A 323 -25.23 -5.06 25.84
CA GLY A 323 -24.02 -4.30 26.13
C GLY A 323 -22.95 -4.38 25.03
N PHE A 324 -23.33 -4.80 23.82
CA PHE A 324 -22.47 -4.71 22.63
C PHE A 324 -22.60 -3.33 21.96
N GLU A 325 -21.53 -2.85 21.36
CA GLU A 325 -21.51 -1.63 20.54
C GLU A 325 -20.62 -1.84 19.31
N ILE A 326 -20.88 -1.11 18.22
CA ILE A 326 -19.99 -1.08 17.05
C ILE A 326 -19.49 0.35 16.85
N LEU A 327 -18.18 0.48 16.61
CA LEU A 327 -17.54 1.73 16.21
C LEU A 327 -16.89 1.52 14.85
N SER A 328 -17.54 1.99 13.79
CA SER A 328 -16.98 1.93 12.45
C SER A 328 -16.12 3.18 12.18
N ILE A 329 -14.87 2.97 11.79
CA ILE A 329 -13.88 4.01 11.46
C ILE A 329 -13.58 3.90 9.96
N SER A 330 -13.96 4.92 9.19
CA SER A 330 -13.66 4.95 7.76
C SER A 330 -12.25 5.48 7.49
N ILE A 331 -11.53 4.83 6.58
CA ILE A 331 -10.24 5.30 6.04
C ILE A 331 -10.39 6.08 4.72
N ASP A 332 -11.61 6.46 4.34
CA ASP A 332 -11.88 7.28 3.15
C ASP A 332 -11.06 8.59 3.16
N LYS A 333 -10.60 9.00 1.98
CA LYS A 333 -10.01 10.34 1.76
C LYS A 333 -11.01 11.35 1.22
N ASP A 334 -12.05 10.86 0.57
CA ASP A 334 -13.17 11.66 0.09
C ASP A 334 -14.32 11.57 1.09
N GLU A 335 -14.46 12.62 1.89
CA GLU A 335 -15.54 12.74 2.90
C GLU A 335 -16.93 12.64 2.26
N LYS A 336 -17.13 13.16 1.04
CA LYS A 336 -18.43 13.11 0.35
C LYS A 336 -18.77 11.68 -0.06
N ALA A 337 -17.78 10.92 -0.54
CA ALA A 337 -17.95 9.51 -0.86
C ALA A 337 -18.33 8.70 0.39
N TRP A 338 -17.65 8.95 1.51
CA TRP A 338 -17.97 8.35 2.80
C TRP A 338 -19.40 8.67 3.26
N GLN A 339 -19.79 9.95 3.28
CA GLN A 339 -21.15 10.37 3.67
C GLN A 339 -22.23 9.75 2.78
N LYS A 340 -21.99 9.67 1.46
CA LYS A 340 -22.89 8.99 0.52
C LYS A 340 -23.04 7.50 0.88
N ALA A 341 -21.94 6.82 1.17
CA ALA A 341 -21.98 5.42 1.59
C ALA A 341 -22.71 5.24 2.91
N LEU A 342 -22.53 6.12 3.90
CA LEU A 342 -23.29 6.08 5.15
C LEU A 342 -24.81 6.12 4.91
N GLY A 343 -25.27 7.00 4.00
CA GLY A 343 -26.69 7.08 3.63
C GLY A 343 -27.22 5.83 2.95
N GLN A 344 -26.38 5.13 2.18
CA GLN A 344 -26.74 3.85 1.53
C GLN A 344 -26.77 2.69 2.50
N GLU A 345 -25.80 2.63 3.42
CA GLU A 345 -25.61 1.51 4.31
C GLU A 345 -26.47 1.60 5.56
N ASN A 346 -26.94 2.78 5.96
CA ASN A 346 -27.85 2.99 7.10
C ASN A 346 -27.41 2.23 8.36
N MET A 347 -26.16 2.42 8.77
CA MET A 347 -25.58 1.81 9.97
C MET A 347 -26.07 2.51 11.23
N GLN A 348 -26.58 1.73 12.19
CA GLN A 348 -27.29 2.24 13.38
C GLN A 348 -26.37 2.52 14.58
N TRP A 349 -25.07 2.59 14.33
CA TRP A 349 -24.00 2.73 15.33
C TRP A 349 -23.05 3.86 14.95
N HIS A 350 -22.07 4.15 15.82
CA HIS A 350 -21.14 5.25 15.61
C HIS A 350 -20.26 5.04 14.38
N ASN A 351 -20.22 6.06 13.53
CA ASN A 351 -19.41 6.08 12.30
C ASN A 351 -18.53 7.32 12.29
N LEU A 352 -17.22 7.12 12.34
CA LEU A 352 -16.22 8.19 12.40
C LEU A 352 -15.28 8.15 11.20
N LEU A 353 -14.67 9.28 10.86
CA LEU A 353 -13.65 9.39 9.81
C LEU A 353 -12.25 9.42 10.43
N ASP A 354 -11.35 8.55 9.96
CA ASP A 354 -9.95 8.49 10.41
C ASP A 354 -9.15 9.73 10.00
N ASP A 355 -8.21 10.13 10.85
CA ASP A 355 -7.28 11.23 10.63
C ASP A 355 -5.88 10.77 10.16
N ASP A 356 -5.83 9.55 9.60
CA ASP A 356 -4.61 8.79 9.25
C ASP A 356 -3.78 8.29 10.42
N LYS A 357 -4.17 8.54 11.67
CA LYS A 357 -3.39 8.11 12.83
C LYS A 357 -4.00 6.90 13.49
N VAL A 358 -5.33 6.77 13.51
CA VAL A 358 -5.99 5.69 14.25
C VAL A 358 -5.79 4.36 13.53
N SER A 359 -6.03 4.28 12.22
CA SER A 359 -5.73 3.05 11.46
C SER A 359 -4.27 2.61 11.59
N LYS A 360 -3.32 3.56 11.58
CA LYS A 360 -1.88 3.27 11.80
C LYS A 360 -1.59 2.76 13.21
N ALA A 361 -2.20 3.33 14.24
CA ALA A 361 -2.05 2.89 15.62
C ALA A 361 -2.56 1.45 15.82
N PHE A 362 -3.60 1.06 15.09
CA PHE A 362 -4.11 -0.32 15.05
C PHE A 362 -3.35 -1.23 14.09
N ASN A 363 -2.32 -0.72 13.38
CA ASN A 363 -1.58 -1.44 12.34
C ASN A 363 -2.48 -2.00 11.22
N VAL A 364 -3.52 -1.25 10.84
CA VAL A 364 -4.43 -1.61 9.75
C VAL A 364 -3.71 -1.43 8.41
N LYS A 365 -3.42 -2.54 7.74
CA LYS A 365 -2.80 -2.59 6.40
C LYS A 365 -3.79 -2.88 5.28
N THR A 366 -4.86 -3.61 5.61
CA THR A 366 -5.89 -4.04 4.69
C THR A 366 -7.24 -3.92 5.37
N ILE A 367 -8.27 -3.50 4.62
CA ILE A 367 -9.65 -3.49 5.09
C ILE A 367 -10.48 -4.56 4.33
N PRO A 368 -11.49 -5.17 4.96
CA PRO A 368 -11.98 -4.88 6.32
C PRO A 368 -11.00 -5.36 7.40
N ALA A 369 -10.95 -4.68 8.53
CA ALA A 369 -10.21 -5.09 9.72
C ALA A 369 -11.03 -4.77 10.97
N THR A 370 -11.15 -5.73 11.88
CA THR A 370 -11.98 -5.59 13.08
C THR A 370 -11.17 -5.87 14.34
N TYR A 371 -11.50 -5.20 15.44
CA TYR A 371 -10.92 -5.45 16.77
C TYR A 371 -12.03 -5.47 17.80
N LEU A 372 -12.17 -6.57 18.52
CA LEU A 372 -13.12 -6.70 19.61
C LEU A 372 -12.45 -6.27 20.90
N VAL A 373 -13.08 -5.33 21.60
CA VAL A 373 -12.57 -4.66 22.80
C VAL A 373 -13.51 -4.95 23.96
N ASP A 374 -12.97 -5.27 25.13
CA ASP A 374 -13.77 -5.45 26.35
C ASP A 374 -14.10 -4.11 27.05
N GLY A 375 -14.95 -4.14 28.08
CA GLY A 375 -15.34 -2.96 28.84
C GLY A 375 -14.20 -2.29 29.63
N LYS A 376 -13.01 -2.88 29.68
CA LYS A 376 -11.79 -2.26 30.25
C LYS A 376 -10.93 -1.60 29.17
N GLY A 377 -11.36 -1.64 27.91
CA GLY A 377 -10.61 -1.12 26.77
C GLY A 377 -9.50 -2.06 26.31
N VAL A 378 -9.51 -3.34 26.69
CA VAL A 378 -8.51 -4.32 26.25
C VAL A 378 -8.99 -5.02 24.98
N ILE A 379 -8.11 -5.14 23.99
CA ILE A 379 -8.40 -5.88 22.75
C ILE A 379 -8.37 -7.37 23.07
N ILE A 380 -9.46 -8.07 22.80
CA ILE A 380 -9.66 -9.50 23.10
C ILE A 380 -9.90 -10.36 21.85
N GLY A 381 -9.95 -9.74 20.67
CA GLY A 381 -10.04 -10.43 19.39
C GLY A 381 -9.72 -9.48 18.24
N ASP A 382 -9.27 -10.04 17.12
CA ASP A 382 -9.03 -9.33 15.88
C ASP A 382 -9.62 -10.11 14.69
N ASN A 383 -9.93 -9.39 13.60
CA ASN A 383 -10.45 -9.92 12.34
C ASN A 383 -11.75 -10.74 12.38
N LEU A 384 -12.44 -10.80 13.52
CA LEU A 384 -13.74 -11.45 13.70
C LEU A 384 -14.80 -10.84 12.78
N ARG A 385 -15.44 -11.68 11.97
CA ARG A 385 -16.47 -11.33 10.98
C ARG A 385 -17.48 -12.47 10.82
N GLY A 386 -18.67 -12.15 10.30
CA GLY A 386 -19.73 -13.10 10.01
C GLY A 386 -20.00 -14.04 11.18
N THR A 387 -19.97 -15.35 10.90
CA THR A 387 -20.23 -16.40 11.88
C THR A 387 -19.20 -16.45 13.01
N GLU A 388 -17.95 -16.02 12.78
CA GLU A 388 -16.91 -16.02 13.83
C GLU A 388 -17.18 -14.91 14.87
N LEU A 389 -17.61 -13.74 14.39
CA LEU A 389 -18.04 -12.64 15.27
C LEU A 389 -19.27 -13.07 16.08
N GLU A 390 -20.28 -13.64 15.43
CA GLU A 390 -21.50 -14.09 16.10
C GLU A 390 -21.20 -15.15 17.17
N ALA A 391 -20.40 -16.17 16.83
CA ALA A 391 -19.99 -17.20 17.77
C ALA A 391 -19.25 -16.60 18.99
N LYS A 392 -18.36 -15.63 18.75
CA LYS A 392 -17.62 -14.98 19.84
C LYS A 392 -18.52 -14.12 20.72
N LEU A 393 -19.45 -13.36 20.14
CA LEU A 393 -20.41 -12.56 20.90
C LEU A 393 -21.35 -13.46 21.72
N LYS A 394 -21.82 -14.58 21.15
CA LYS A 394 -22.62 -15.57 21.88
C LYS A 394 -21.88 -16.18 23.08
N GLU A 395 -20.58 -16.44 22.94
CA GLU A 395 -19.72 -16.93 24.02
C GLU A 395 -19.59 -15.89 25.15
N LEU A 396 -19.42 -14.61 24.79
CA LEU A 396 -19.09 -13.52 25.71
C LEU A 396 -20.30 -12.86 26.37
N LEU A 397 -21.43 -12.80 25.66
CA LEU A 397 -22.67 -12.14 26.06
C LEU A 397 -23.77 -13.16 26.32
N LYS A 398 -23.39 -14.32 26.89
CA LYS A 398 -24.29 -15.42 27.25
C LYS A 398 -25.62 -14.88 27.78
N SER A 399 -26.69 -15.30 27.10
CA SER A 399 -28.08 -15.04 27.47
C SER A 399 -28.37 -15.45 28.91
#